data_AF-A0A353NQZ1-F1
#
_entry.id   AF-A0A353NQZ1-F1
#
_cell.length_a   1.000
_cell.length_b   1.000
_cell.length_c   1.000
_cell.angle_alpha   90.00
_cell.angle_beta   90.00
_cell.angle_gamma   90.00
#
_symmetry.space_group_name_H-M   'P 1'
#
loop_
_entity.id
_entity.type
_entity.pdbx_description
1 polymer ?
#
loop_
_entity_poly.entity_id
_entity_poly.type
_entity_poly.pdbx_seq_one_letter_code
_entity_poly.pdbx_strand_id
1 'polypeptide(L)'
;MKRVVSVSLGSSKRDHKVEAEFLGEKFVIERIGTDGDMERAIQMIRELDGRVDAFGMGGIDLYVMAGNKRYALRDARKIAAAAQVTPIVDGSSLKNTLERRVINYLQQELKWNFQGKHVLVVSGVDR
;
A
#
# COMPACT_ATOMS: atom_id res chain seq x y z
N MET A 1 4.69 -19.04 10.07
CA MET A 1 5.38 -18.29 9.00
C MET A 1 4.34 -17.83 8.01
N LYS A 2 4.05 -16.54 8.05
CA LYS A 2 3.07 -15.86 7.21
C LYS A 2 3.67 -15.47 5.86
N ARG A 3 2.86 -15.45 4.81
CA ARG A 3 3.25 -15.02 3.47
C ARG A 3 2.36 -13.89 3.00
N VAL A 4 2.97 -12.77 2.64
CA VAL A 4 2.29 -11.57 2.14
C VAL A 4 2.86 -11.22 0.77
N VAL A 5 1.99 -11.03 -0.22
CA VAL A 5 2.40 -10.71 -1.59
C VAL A 5 1.80 -9.39 -2.02
N SER A 6 2.65 -8.41 -2.31
CA SER A 6 2.26 -7.18 -2.98
C SER A 6 2.30 -7.38 -4.49
N VAL A 7 1.13 -7.42 -5.13
CA VAL A 7 0.98 -7.41 -6.58
C VAL A 7 0.90 -5.96 -7.03
N SER A 8 1.89 -5.52 -7.83
CA SER A 8 2.09 -4.11 -8.15
C SER A 8 1.98 -3.86 -9.65
N LEU A 9 1.21 -2.85 -10.07
CA LEU A 9 1.24 -2.35 -11.45
C LEU A 9 2.56 -1.67 -11.84
N GLY A 10 3.46 -1.46 -10.88
CA GLY A 10 4.79 -0.91 -11.13
C GLY A 10 5.74 -1.92 -11.77
N SER A 11 6.95 -1.47 -12.11
CA SER A 11 7.90 -2.33 -12.82
C SER A 11 8.35 -3.56 -12.01
N SER A 12 8.54 -4.68 -12.73
CA SER A 12 9.13 -5.92 -12.23
C SER A 12 10.62 -5.78 -11.85
N LYS A 13 11.31 -4.74 -12.34
CA LYS A 13 12.71 -4.44 -11.97
C LYS A 13 12.91 -4.16 -10.46
N ARG A 14 11.82 -3.87 -9.73
CA ARG A 14 11.83 -3.62 -8.28
C ARG A 14 11.30 -4.81 -7.48
N ASP A 15 11.21 -5.96 -8.12
CA ASP A 15 10.73 -7.17 -7.47
C ASP A 15 11.74 -7.57 -6.42
N HIS A 16 11.22 -7.84 -5.23
CA HIS A 16 12.03 -8.14 -4.07
C HIS A 16 11.26 -9.05 -3.14
N LYS A 17 12.03 -9.78 -2.35
CA LYS A 17 11.55 -10.68 -1.32
C LYS A 17 12.37 -10.45 -0.07
N VAL A 18 11.70 -10.37 1.06
CA VAL A 18 12.33 -10.19 2.36
C VAL A 18 11.68 -11.10 3.38
N GLU A 19 12.49 -11.60 4.30
CA GLU A 19 12.01 -12.24 5.52
C GLU A 19 12.13 -11.25 6.67
N ALA A 20 11.07 -11.10 7.45
CA ALA A 20 11.02 -10.18 8.57
C ALA A 20 10.20 -10.77 9.71
N GLU A 21 10.52 -10.39 10.95
CA GLU A 21 9.77 -10.82 12.12
C GLU A 21 9.02 -9.63 12.70
N PHE A 22 7.70 -9.79 12.87
CA PHE A 22 6.83 -8.79 13.47
C PHE A 22 6.07 -9.43 14.63
N LEU A 23 6.20 -8.84 15.82
CA LEU A 23 5.47 -9.30 17.02
C LEU A 23 5.67 -10.80 17.32
N GLY A 24 6.86 -11.34 17.02
CA GLY A 24 7.19 -12.76 17.21
C GLY A 24 6.72 -13.70 16.10
N GLU A 25 6.06 -13.22 15.05
CA GLU A 25 5.69 -14.02 13.88
C GLU A 25 6.61 -13.70 12.70
N LYS A 26 7.05 -14.75 11.99
CA LYS A 26 7.91 -14.63 10.81
C LYS A 26 7.07 -14.44 9.56
N PHE A 27 7.45 -13.47 8.73
CA PHE A 27 6.80 -13.13 7.48
C PHE A 27 7.77 -13.30 6.32
N VAL A 28 7.28 -13.86 5.22
CA VAL A 28 7.82 -13.66 3.88
C VAL A 28 7.00 -12.57 3.22
N ILE A 29 7.66 -11.49 2.83
CA ILE A 29 7.03 -10.38 2.13
C ILE A 29 7.64 -10.30 0.74
N GLU A 30 6.77 -10.37 -0.27
CA GLU A 30 7.16 -10.31 -1.68
C GLU A 30 6.50 -9.11 -2.33
N ARG A 31 7.22 -8.41 -3.21
CA ARG A 31 6.63 -7.46 -4.15
C ARG A 31 6.90 -7.96 -5.56
N ILE A 32 5.84 -8.09 -6.34
CA ILE A 32 5.89 -8.57 -7.72
C ILE A 32 5.25 -7.53 -8.63
N GLY A 33 6.01 -7.02 -9.59
CA GLY A 33 5.60 -6.03 -10.56
C GLY A 33 4.97 -6.68 -11.80
N THR A 34 3.97 -6.01 -12.36
CA THR A 34 3.32 -6.44 -13.60
C THR A 34 3.60 -5.51 -14.78
N ASP A 35 4.51 -4.54 -14.62
CA ASP A 35 4.95 -3.62 -15.68
C ASP A 35 3.79 -2.88 -16.37
N GLY A 36 2.76 -2.54 -15.58
CA GLY A 36 1.55 -1.86 -16.05
C GLY A 36 0.44 -2.78 -16.56
N ASP A 37 0.68 -4.09 -16.63
CA ASP A 37 -0.31 -5.07 -17.07
C ASP A 37 -1.30 -5.40 -15.94
N MET A 38 -2.53 -4.90 -16.08
CA MET A 38 -3.62 -5.12 -15.12
C MET A 38 -4.18 -6.55 -15.19
N GLU A 39 -4.26 -7.15 -16.38
CA GLU A 39 -4.78 -8.51 -16.53
C GLU A 39 -3.84 -9.52 -15.90
N ARG A 40 -2.52 -9.32 -16.07
CA ARG A 40 -1.50 -10.10 -15.36
C ARG A 40 -1.61 -9.94 -13.84
N ALA A 41 -1.89 -8.74 -13.34
CA ALA A 41 -2.09 -8.51 -11.91
C ALA A 41 -3.30 -9.29 -11.38
N ILE A 42 -4.43 -9.23 -12.10
CA ILE A 42 -5.67 -9.96 -11.76
C ILE A 42 -5.42 -11.48 -11.80
N GLN A 43 -4.76 -11.98 -12.84
CA GLN A 43 -4.43 -13.39 -12.96
C GLN A 43 -3.57 -13.87 -11.78
N MET A 44 -2.51 -13.13 -11.45
CA MET A 44 -1.63 -13.47 -10.34
C MET A 44 -2.36 -13.48 -9.00
N ILE A 45 -3.25 -12.51 -8.75
CA ILE A 45 -4.07 -12.49 -7.55
C ILE A 45 -4.95 -13.74 -7.48
N ARG A 46 -5.64 -14.11 -8.57
CA ARG A 46 -6.47 -15.33 -8.62
C ARG A 46 -5.68 -16.60 -8.37
N GLU A 47 -4.47 -16.70 -8.92
CA GLU A 47 -3.61 -17.89 -8.76
C GLU A 47 -3.08 -18.05 -7.32
N LEU A 48 -2.91 -16.93 -6.61
CA LEU A 48 -2.41 -16.87 -5.23
C LEU A 48 -3.51 -16.80 -4.18
N ASP A 49 -4.76 -16.55 -4.58
CA ASP A 49 -5.89 -16.41 -3.67
C ASP A 49 -6.11 -17.69 -2.87
N GLY A 50 -6.21 -17.58 -1.55
CA GLY A 50 -6.23 -18.71 -0.62
C GLY A 50 -4.87 -19.39 -0.38
N ARG A 51 -3.79 -18.94 -1.02
CA ARG A 51 -2.42 -19.49 -0.87
C ARG A 51 -1.44 -18.54 -0.16
N VAL A 52 -1.87 -17.32 0.11
CA VAL A 52 -1.11 -16.31 0.86
C VAL A 52 -2.01 -15.71 1.94
N ASP A 53 -1.42 -15.20 3.01
CA ASP A 53 -2.16 -14.68 4.15
C ASP A 53 -2.76 -13.29 3.90
N ALA A 54 -2.12 -12.49 3.03
CA ALA A 54 -2.64 -11.19 2.60
C ALA A 54 -2.03 -10.73 1.28
N PHE A 55 -2.79 -9.90 0.57
CA PHE A 55 -2.33 -9.16 -0.60
C PHE A 55 -2.14 -7.68 -0.30
N GLY A 56 -1.09 -7.11 -0.89
CA GLY A 56 -0.94 -5.67 -1.08
C GLY A 56 -1.20 -5.29 -2.54
N MET A 57 -2.06 -4.30 -2.79
CA MET A 57 -2.26 -3.73 -4.12
C MET A 57 -1.31 -2.55 -4.31
N GLY A 58 -0.30 -2.74 -5.15
CA GLY A 58 0.78 -1.76 -5.35
C GLY A 58 0.62 -0.92 -6.61
N GLY A 59 0.86 0.39 -6.51
CA GLY A 59 0.85 1.29 -7.67
C GLY A 59 -0.55 1.77 -8.10
N ILE A 60 -1.57 1.50 -7.28
CA ILE A 60 -2.90 2.07 -7.42
C ILE A 60 -3.60 2.08 -6.06
N ASP A 61 -4.33 3.16 -5.75
CA ASP A 61 -5.15 3.28 -4.54
C ASP A 61 -6.57 2.75 -4.79
N LEU A 62 -7.16 2.06 -3.82
CA LEU A 62 -8.56 1.64 -3.89
C LEU A 62 -9.49 2.84 -3.78
N TYR A 63 -9.13 3.81 -2.93
CA TYR A 63 -9.87 5.03 -2.70
C TYR A 63 -8.95 6.26 -2.71
N VAL A 64 -9.46 7.34 -3.28
CA VAL A 64 -8.95 8.70 -3.05
C VAL A 64 -9.87 9.40 -2.05
N MET A 65 -9.29 10.00 -1.02
CA MET A 65 -10.01 10.76 0.01
C MET A 65 -10.13 12.25 -0.36
N ALA A 66 -11.31 12.87 -0.20
CA ALA A 66 -11.46 14.32 -0.25
C ALA A 66 -12.33 14.79 0.92
N GLY A 67 -11.69 15.25 2.00
CA GLY A 67 -12.35 15.47 3.27
C GLY A 67 -13.00 14.17 3.77
N ASN A 68 -14.31 14.22 4.05
CA ASN A 68 -15.07 13.05 4.51
C ASN A 68 -15.57 12.15 3.36
N LYS A 69 -15.26 12.47 2.11
CA LYS A 69 -15.73 11.72 0.93
C LYS A 69 -14.66 10.72 0.46
N ARG A 70 -15.11 9.54 0.06
CA ARG A 70 -14.30 8.45 -0.51
C ARG A 70 -14.69 8.22 -1.96
N TYR A 71 -13.71 8.29 -2.86
CA TYR A 71 -13.88 8.04 -4.28
C TYR A 71 -13.13 6.80 -4.67
N ALA A 72 -13.85 5.74 -5.04
CA ALA A 72 -13.20 4.50 -5.43
C ALA A 72 -12.71 4.56 -6.87
N LEU A 73 -11.50 4.06 -7.11
CA LEU A 73 -10.99 3.89 -8.46
C LEU A 73 -11.56 2.61 -9.07
N ARG A 74 -12.18 2.74 -10.25
CA ARG A 74 -12.88 1.62 -10.91
C ARG A 74 -11.95 0.45 -11.19
N ASP A 75 -10.73 0.71 -11.65
CA ASP A 75 -9.78 -0.34 -11.98
C ASP A 75 -9.19 -0.98 -10.72
N ALA A 76 -8.94 -0.20 -9.67
CA ALA A 76 -8.55 -0.74 -8.36
C ALA A 76 -9.59 -1.70 -7.79
N ARG A 77 -10.89 -1.38 -7.95
CA ARG A 77 -11.98 -2.29 -7.57
C ARG A 77 -11.97 -3.60 -8.36
N LYS A 78 -11.66 -3.57 -9.66
CA LYS A 78 -11.56 -4.80 -10.48
C LYS A 78 -10.43 -5.69 -10.00
N ILE A 79 -9.26 -5.11 -9.71
CA ILE A 79 -8.10 -5.82 -9.18
C ILE A 79 -8.44 -6.42 -7.81
N ALA A 80 -9.00 -5.62 -6.90
CA ALA A 80 -9.35 -6.08 -5.56
C ALA A 80 -10.39 -7.21 -5.57
N ALA A 81 -11.36 -7.17 -6.49
CA ALA A 81 -12.38 -8.21 -6.63
C ALA A 81 -11.83 -9.56 -7.13
N ALA A 82 -10.56 -9.62 -7.57
CA ALA A 82 -9.91 -10.86 -7.94
C ALA A 82 -9.53 -11.73 -6.73
N ALA A 83 -9.35 -11.11 -5.55
CA ALA A 83 -9.13 -11.80 -4.29
C ALA A 83 -10.49 -12.07 -3.62
N GLN A 84 -10.91 -13.33 -3.56
CA GLN A 84 -12.18 -13.74 -2.98
C GLN A 84 -12.01 -14.33 -1.57
N VAL A 85 -10.86 -14.96 -1.30
CA VAL A 85 -10.58 -15.65 -0.03
C VAL A 85 -9.58 -14.88 0.82
N THR A 86 -8.46 -14.49 0.21
CA THR A 86 -7.37 -13.80 0.89
C THR A 86 -7.66 -12.30 0.99
N PRO A 87 -7.44 -11.65 2.15
CA PRO A 87 -7.64 -10.21 2.28
C PRO A 87 -6.68 -9.42 1.39
N ILE A 88 -7.18 -8.37 0.75
CA ILE A 88 -6.41 -7.43 -0.06
C ILE A 88 -6.53 -5.99 0.46
N VAL A 89 -5.41 -5.29 0.54
CA VAL A 89 -5.33 -3.89 1.00
C VAL A 89 -4.39 -3.06 0.12
N ASP A 90 -4.55 -1.74 0.10
CA ASP A 90 -3.72 -0.79 -0.67
C ASP A 90 -2.77 0.06 0.20
N GLY A 91 -2.89 -0.05 1.53
CA GLY A 91 -2.04 0.68 2.47
C GLY A 91 -2.47 2.13 2.75
N SER A 92 -3.59 2.62 2.22
CA SER A 92 -4.00 4.03 2.37
C SER A 92 -4.16 4.47 3.82
N SER A 93 -4.58 3.57 4.72
CA SER A 93 -4.69 3.88 6.16
C SER A 93 -3.34 4.15 6.83
N LEU A 94 -2.28 3.49 6.36
CA LEU A 94 -0.93 3.67 6.91
C LEU A 94 -0.41 5.06 6.55
N LYS A 95 -0.58 5.47 5.29
CA LYS A 95 -0.21 6.82 4.81
C LYS A 95 -0.87 7.91 5.66
N ASN A 96 -2.20 7.86 5.79
CA ASN A 96 -2.97 8.85 6.54
C ASN A 96 -2.58 8.94 8.02
N THR A 97 -2.10 7.84 8.59
CA THR A 97 -1.67 7.79 10.00
C THR A 97 -0.23 8.27 10.15
N LEU A 98 0.69 7.76 9.34
CA LEU A 98 2.12 8.03 9.49
C LEU A 98 2.49 9.46 9.10
N GLU A 99 1.91 10.02 8.02
CA GLU A 99 2.25 11.38 7.58
C GLU A 99 2.01 12.41 8.70
N ARG A 100 0.88 12.32 9.41
CA ARG A 100 0.57 13.20 10.55
C ARG A 100 1.51 12.98 11.72
N ARG A 101 1.81 11.71 12.03
CA ARG A 101 2.71 11.35 13.14
C ARG A 101 4.15 11.80 12.91
N VAL A 102 4.64 11.76 11.68
CA VAL A 102 6.01 12.18 11.35
C VAL A 102 6.24 13.64 11.71
N ILE A 103 5.33 14.55 11.38
CA ILE A 103 5.49 15.97 11.73
C ILE A 103 5.57 16.17 13.25
N ASN A 104 4.68 15.52 14.00
CA ASN A 104 4.71 15.56 15.45
C ASN A 104 6.01 14.99 16.03
N TYR A 105 6.48 13.86 15.50
CA TYR A 105 7.74 13.24 15.92
C TYR A 105 8.94 14.17 15.67
N LEU A 106 9.04 14.76 14.48
CA LEU A 106 10.13 15.68 14.13
C LEU A 106 10.16 16.89 15.08
N GLN A 107 9.00 17.44 15.42
CA GLN A 107 8.92 18.58 16.33
C GLN A 107 9.18 18.21 17.80
N GLN A 108 8.58 17.13 18.28
CA GLN A 108 8.62 16.76 19.70
C GLN A 108 9.89 16.02 20.09
N GLU A 109 10.33 15.06 19.28
CA GLU A 109 11.49 14.22 19.57
C GLU A 109 12.77 14.83 19.02
N LEU A 110 12.76 15.27 17.75
CA LEU A 110 13.95 15.81 17.10
C LEU A 110 14.10 17.33 17.24
N LYS A 111 13.17 17.99 17.95
CA LYS A 111 13.17 19.44 18.23
C LYS A 111 13.25 20.33 16.98
N TRP A 112 12.70 19.86 15.86
CA TRP A 112 12.61 20.68 14.65
C TRP A 112 11.62 21.83 14.83
N ASN A 113 12.06 23.05 14.47
CA ASN A 113 11.17 24.21 14.40
C ASN A 113 10.66 24.40 12.97
N PHE A 114 9.35 24.32 12.78
CA PHE A 114 8.69 24.53 11.49
C PHE A 114 8.17 25.96 11.28
N GLN A 115 8.26 26.84 12.27
CA GLN A 115 7.75 28.22 12.18
C GLN A 115 8.43 28.98 11.04
N GLY A 116 7.62 29.65 10.21
CA GLY A 116 8.09 30.43 9.06
C GLY A 116 8.62 29.61 7.88
N LYS A 117 8.56 28.26 7.93
CA LYS A 117 8.96 27.41 6.80
C LYS A 117 7.79 27.22 5.84
N HIS A 118 8.10 27.28 4.54
CA HIS A 118 7.14 26.94 3.48
C HIS A 118 7.17 25.44 3.20
N VAL A 119 6.00 24.88 2.94
CA VAL A 119 5.82 23.48 2.56
C VAL A 119 5.06 23.38 1.25
N LEU A 120 5.51 22.50 0.36
CA LEU A 120 4.74 22.09 -0.80
C LEU A 120 3.88 20.88 -0.43
N VAL A 121 2.56 21.04 -0.47
CA VAL A 121 1.62 19.92 -0.37
C VAL A 121 1.27 19.48 -1.79
N VAL A 122 1.84 18.35 -2.21
CA VAL A 122 1.73 17.86 -3.61
C VAL A 122 0.32 17.42 -4.02
N SER A 123 -0.54 17.08 -3.06
CA SER A 123 -1.95 16.72 -3.31
C SER A 123 -2.80 17.12 -2.11
N GLY A 124 -3.88 17.86 -2.38
CA GLY A 124 -4.93 18.18 -1.41
C GLY A 124 -6.00 17.07 -1.26
N VAL A 125 -5.91 16.03 -2.09
CA VAL A 125 -6.70 14.80 -2.00
C VAL A 125 -5.81 13.64 -1.56
N ASP A 126 -6.43 12.58 -1.05
CA ASP A 126 -5.78 11.36 -0.57
C ASP A 126 -4.84 11.55 0.64
N ARG A 127 -5.33 12.29 1.65
CA ARG A 127 -4.68 12.56 2.95
C ARG A 127 -5.69 12.67 4.09
#